data_AF-A0A2T2NZM6-F1
#
_entry.id   AF-A0A2T2NZM6-F1
#
_cell.length_a   1.000
_cell.length_b   1.000
_cell.length_c   1.000
_cell.angle_alpha   90.00
_cell.angle_beta   90.00
_cell.angle_gamma   90.00
#
_symmetry.space_group_name_H-M   'P 1'
#
loop_
_entity.id
_entity.type
_entity.pdbx_description
1 polymer ?
#
loop_
_entity_poly.entity_id
_entity_poly.type
_entity_poly.pdbx_seq_one_letter_code
_entity_poly.pdbx_strand_id
1 'polypeptide(L)'
;MPRRKSTRAKRKPSSSPSRSSDSPNLIPNSRKRRSARLAEKPVTILREEHGSAEWVSIYAEDDHNFGTEKPSHIPEDHNDSLYTPSPTNLTQISPFTTTGSQISVAELSVSNSVTRSWRSTNENPSKRSKNATSSKNTKDVKKPNGSKRYKIPDLISSELLKAAEPYVKPGNRPSPDYLKPPILEKERLKVDELSVWLYAEDGASNIWASALSSTRFGGPRKYPPFRELHRLTSPPDTDGSDWAENIRWAKEQYKLFGSDTWTEYDYHLEQITEHRREVKWVSEQAIQYA
;
A
#
# COMPACT_ATOMS: atom_id res chain seq x y z
N MET A 1 -43.36 25.50 40.79
CA MET A 1 -43.41 25.25 39.33
C MET A 1 -42.90 26.49 38.58
N PRO A 2 -41.62 26.59 38.20
CA PRO A 2 -41.10 27.79 37.56
C PRO A 2 -41.26 27.71 36.03
N ARG A 3 -41.89 28.76 35.48
CA ARG A 3 -42.12 29.02 34.04
C ARG A 3 -40.79 29.24 33.31
N ARG A 4 -40.51 28.40 32.30
CA ARG A 4 -39.40 28.60 31.35
C ARG A 4 -39.80 29.66 30.30
N LYS A 5 -39.03 30.74 30.22
CA LYS A 5 -39.15 31.80 29.21
C LYS A 5 -38.51 31.34 27.90
N SER A 6 -39.31 31.32 26.83
CA SER A 6 -38.91 31.04 25.46
C SER A 6 -38.29 32.29 24.82
N THR A 7 -37.00 32.25 24.46
CA THR A 7 -36.33 33.31 23.70
C THR A 7 -36.36 32.99 22.21
N ARG A 8 -37.13 33.80 21.47
CA ARG A 8 -37.32 33.76 20.02
C ARG A 8 -36.13 34.44 19.32
N ALA A 9 -35.35 33.68 18.56
CA ALA A 9 -34.23 34.21 17.77
C ALA A 9 -34.75 34.91 16.49
N LYS A 10 -34.29 36.15 16.28
CA LYS A 10 -34.50 36.99 15.09
C LYS A 10 -33.71 36.43 13.90
N ARG A 11 -34.40 36.01 12.84
CA ARG A 11 -33.81 35.76 11.51
C ARG A 11 -33.57 37.10 10.81
N LYS A 12 -32.34 37.34 10.33
CA LYS A 12 -31.99 38.46 9.44
C LYS A 12 -32.40 38.14 7.99
N PRO A 13 -32.82 39.14 7.20
CA PRO A 13 -33.24 38.97 5.82
C PRO A 13 -32.07 38.87 4.84
N SER A 14 -32.36 38.14 3.77
CA SER A 14 -31.61 37.96 2.52
C SER A 14 -31.35 39.27 1.77
N SER A 15 -30.14 39.45 1.27
CA SER A 15 -29.81 40.43 0.24
C SER A 15 -29.14 39.73 -0.95
N SER A 16 -29.92 39.55 -2.01
CA SER A 16 -29.43 39.27 -3.37
C SER A 16 -29.10 40.61 -4.07
N PRO A 17 -28.09 40.65 -4.95
CA PRO A 17 -28.12 41.51 -6.14
C PRO A 17 -27.83 40.67 -7.40
N SER A 18 -28.75 40.56 -8.36
CA SER A 18 -29.01 41.49 -9.47
C SER A 18 -27.87 41.62 -10.49
N ARG A 19 -27.87 40.68 -11.45
CA ARG A 19 -27.90 40.85 -12.92
C ARG A 19 -27.52 42.23 -13.50
N SER A 20 -26.41 42.27 -14.25
CA SER A 20 -26.08 43.11 -15.41
C SER A 20 -24.60 42.82 -15.74
N SER A 21 -24.07 42.73 -16.95
CA SER A 21 -24.51 43.14 -18.27
C SER A 21 -23.47 42.63 -19.28
N ASP A 22 -23.90 42.51 -20.52
CA ASP A 22 -23.14 42.18 -21.72
C ASP A 22 -21.78 42.90 -21.88
N SER A 23 -20.80 42.17 -22.40
CA SER A 23 -19.77 42.70 -23.30
C SER A 23 -19.09 41.57 -24.09
N PRO A 24 -19.25 41.52 -25.43
CA PRO A 24 -18.52 40.59 -26.29
C PRO A 24 -17.19 41.23 -26.69
N ASN A 25 -16.07 40.69 -26.21
CA ASN A 25 -14.75 41.05 -26.73
C ASN A 25 -14.14 39.89 -27.51
N LEU A 26 -14.27 40.02 -28.82
CA LEU A 26 -13.56 39.29 -29.87
C LEU A 26 -12.06 39.56 -29.75
N ILE A 27 -11.23 38.52 -29.52
CA ILE A 27 -9.82 38.53 -29.93
C ILE A 27 -9.50 37.17 -30.58
N PRO A 28 -9.25 37.12 -31.91
CA PRO A 28 -8.84 35.91 -32.59
C PRO A 28 -7.31 35.77 -32.51
N ASN A 29 -6.81 34.98 -31.57
CA ASN A 29 -5.40 34.56 -31.58
C ASN A 29 -5.26 33.14 -32.12
N SER A 30 -5.17 33.08 -33.45
CA SER A 30 -4.77 31.92 -34.23
C SER A 30 -3.32 31.52 -33.95
N ARG A 31 -3.09 30.79 -32.85
CA ARG A 31 -1.81 30.10 -32.66
C ARG A 31 -1.78 28.86 -33.54
N LYS A 32 -1.13 29.04 -34.69
CA LYS A 32 -0.62 28.00 -35.60
C LYS A 32 -0.07 26.82 -34.81
N ARG A 33 -0.86 25.74 -34.74
CA ARG A 33 -0.41 24.40 -34.36
C ARG A 33 0.67 24.00 -35.37
N ARG A 34 1.93 24.09 -34.96
CA ARG A 34 3.04 23.44 -35.66
C ARG A 34 2.82 21.94 -35.52
N SER A 35 2.30 21.34 -36.56
CA SER A 35 2.34 19.90 -36.82
C SER A 35 3.81 19.49 -36.92
N ALA A 36 4.38 19.05 -35.80
CA ALA A 36 5.65 18.33 -35.81
C ALA A 36 5.37 16.94 -36.37
N ARG A 37 5.97 16.69 -37.53
CA ARG A 37 6.04 15.44 -38.26
C ARG A 37 6.25 14.24 -37.33
N LEU A 38 5.31 13.29 -37.35
CA LEU A 38 5.62 11.89 -37.04
C LEU A 38 6.63 11.42 -38.09
N ALA A 39 7.89 11.31 -37.69
CA ALA A 39 8.84 10.48 -38.42
C ALA A 39 8.52 9.04 -38.04
N GLU A 40 7.92 8.32 -38.98
CA GLU A 40 7.77 6.87 -38.94
C GLU A 40 9.16 6.26 -38.73
N LYS A 41 9.38 5.62 -37.59
CA LYS A 41 10.55 4.78 -37.38
C LYS A 41 10.32 3.48 -38.17
N PRO A 42 11.25 3.07 -39.04
CA PRO A 42 11.12 1.82 -39.76
C PRO A 42 11.08 0.67 -38.75
N VAL A 43 10.05 -0.16 -38.89
CA VAL A 43 9.90 -1.45 -38.23
C VAL A 43 11.05 -2.34 -38.70
N THR A 44 12.06 -2.52 -37.86
CA THR A 44 13.03 -3.60 -38.02
C THR A 44 12.33 -4.90 -37.63
N ILE A 45 11.99 -5.67 -38.65
CA ILE A 45 11.54 -7.05 -38.56
C ILE A 45 12.64 -7.84 -37.83
N LEU A 46 12.29 -8.36 -36.65
CA LEU A 46 13.08 -9.32 -35.89
C LEU A 46 13.27 -10.58 -36.75
N ARG A 47 14.49 -10.79 -37.18
CA ARG A 47 14.96 -12.05 -37.75
C ARG A 47 15.13 -13.04 -36.61
N GLU A 48 14.36 -14.12 -36.67
CA GLU A 48 14.53 -15.33 -35.89
C GLU A 48 15.92 -15.92 -36.18
N GLU A 49 16.78 -15.97 -35.17
CA GLU A 49 17.92 -16.89 -35.19
C GLU A 49 17.86 -17.77 -33.95
N HIS A 50 17.67 -19.05 -34.25
CA HIS A 50 17.86 -20.19 -33.37
C HIS A 50 19.20 -20.09 -32.64
N GLY A 51 19.14 -19.79 -31.34
CA GLY A 51 20.25 -19.92 -30.41
C GLY A 51 19.91 -20.99 -29.39
N SER A 52 20.39 -22.21 -29.64
CA SER A 52 20.41 -23.33 -28.72
C SER A 52 21.07 -22.95 -27.39
N ALA A 53 20.27 -22.75 -26.35
CA ALA A 53 20.74 -22.65 -24.98
C ALA A 53 20.64 -24.05 -24.34
N GLU A 54 21.80 -24.69 -24.36
CA GLU A 54 22.21 -25.85 -23.59
C GLU A 54 21.85 -25.65 -22.10
N TRP A 55 20.79 -26.30 -21.63
CA TRP A 55 20.51 -26.42 -20.21
C TRP A 55 21.42 -27.49 -19.63
N VAL A 56 22.56 -27.06 -19.11
CA VAL A 56 23.45 -27.86 -18.28
C VAL A 56 22.70 -28.20 -16.98
N SER A 57 22.23 -29.45 -16.92
CA SER A 57 21.66 -30.09 -15.75
C SER A 57 22.74 -30.29 -14.70
N ILE A 58 22.71 -29.49 -13.62
CA ILE A 58 23.44 -29.75 -12.39
C ILE A 58 22.42 -29.75 -11.25
N TYR A 59 21.69 -30.85 -11.15
CA TYR A 59 21.13 -31.33 -9.89
C TYR A 59 21.41 -32.83 -9.84
N ALA A 60 22.61 -33.15 -9.37
CA ALA A 60 22.98 -34.49 -8.97
C ALA A 60 22.38 -34.75 -7.57
N GLU A 61 21.51 -35.75 -7.53
CA GLU A 61 21.45 -36.83 -6.53
C GLU A 61 21.48 -36.41 -5.04
N ASP A 62 20.27 -36.32 -4.46
CA ASP A 62 20.05 -36.76 -3.08
C ASP A 62 18.96 -37.86 -3.11
N ASP A 63 19.42 -39.10 -2.93
CA ASP A 63 18.61 -40.30 -2.83
C ASP A 63 17.76 -40.31 -1.55
N HIS A 64 16.53 -39.84 -1.64
CA HIS A 64 15.48 -40.19 -0.69
C HIS A 64 14.51 -41.20 -1.31
N ASN A 65 14.87 -42.46 -1.10
CA ASN A 65 14.07 -43.66 -1.26
C ASN A 65 12.71 -43.54 -0.53
N PHE A 66 11.67 -43.14 -1.26
CA PHE A 66 10.27 -43.35 -0.84
C PHE A 66 9.70 -44.55 -1.58
N GLY A 67 9.28 -45.53 -0.80
CA GLY A 67 8.76 -46.81 -1.27
C GLY A 67 7.62 -46.67 -2.28
N THR A 68 7.73 -47.47 -3.33
CA THR A 68 6.70 -47.65 -4.35
C THR A 68 5.58 -48.55 -3.82
N GLU A 69 4.58 -47.95 -3.19
CA GLU A 69 3.28 -48.60 -3.06
C GLU A 69 2.47 -48.37 -4.36
N LYS A 70 2.13 -49.49 -5.01
CA LYS A 70 1.35 -49.55 -6.25
C LYS A 70 -0.06 -49.02 -6.01
N PRO A 71 -0.58 -48.08 -6.82
CA PRO A 71 -2.00 -47.78 -6.83
C PRO A 71 -2.75 -48.91 -7.53
N SER A 72 -3.68 -49.52 -6.81
CA SER A 72 -4.66 -50.47 -7.30
C SER A 72 -5.55 -49.83 -8.36
N HIS A 73 -5.59 -50.49 -9.51
CA HIS A 73 -6.55 -50.35 -10.60
C HIS A 73 -8.00 -50.28 -10.08
N ILE A 74 -8.66 -49.13 -10.25
CA ILE A 74 -10.11 -48.99 -10.08
C ILE A 74 -10.73 -49.16 -11.48
N PRO A 75 -11.66 -50.10 -11.69
CA PRO A 75 -12.34 -50.25 -12.97
C PRO A 75 -13.35 -49.12 -13.20
N GLU A 76 -13.35 -48.60 -14.42
CA GLU A 76 -14.38 -47.73 -14.98
C GLU A 76 -15.66 -48.52 -15.18
N ASP A 77 -16.68 -48.26 -14.35
CA ASP A 77 -18.06 -48.62 -14.69
C ASP A 77 -18.81 -47.36 -15.11
N HIS A 78 -19.01 -47.27 -16.42
CA HIS A 78 -19.97 -46.39 -17.07
C HIS A 78 -21.36 -46.57 -16.47
N ASN A 79 -21.95 -45.49 -15.98
CA ASN A 79 -23.38 -45.45 -15.71
C ASN A 79 -23.97 -44.14 -16.25
N ASP A 80 -24.42 -44.21 -17.50
CA ASP A 80 -25.29 -43.21 -18.15
C ASP A 80 -26.64 -43.19 -17.43
N SER A 81 -26.77 -42.34 -16.41
CA SER A 81 -28.05 -42.09 -15.73
C SER A 81 -28.64 -40.77 -16.20
N LEU A 82 -29.62 -40.89 -17.10
CA LEU A 82 -30.54 -39.86 -17.57
C LEU A 82 -31.08 -38.99 -16.42
N TYR A 83 -30.70 -37.72 -16.40
CA TYR A 83 -31.21 -36.74 -15.45
C TYR A 83 -32.55 -36.18 -15.95
N THR A 84 -33.65 -36.67 -15.39
CA THR A 84 -34.97 -36.03 -15.47
C THR A 84 -35.13 -35.00 -14.35
N PRO A 85 -35.41 -33.71 -14.63
CA PRO A 85 -35.78 -32.77 -13.59
C PRO A 85 -37.25 -32.95 -13.21
N SER A 86 -37.52 -33.36 -11.96
CA SER A 86 -38.84 -33.19 -11.35
C SER A 86 -38.84 -32.01 -10.38
N PRO A 87 -39.85 -31.11 -10.44
CA PRO A 87 -39.99 -29.99 -9.53
C PRO A 87 -40.80 -30.39 -8.29
N THR A 88 -40.44 -29.83 -7.13
CA THR A 88 -41.18 -29.63 -5.85
C THR A 88 -40.16 -29.74 -4.71
N ASN A 89 -40.15 -28.97 -3.62
CA ASN A 89 -41.23 -28.34 -2.88
C ASN A 89 -40.70 -27.11 -2.10
N LEU A 90 -41.56 -26.11 -1.91
CA LEU A 90 -41.39 -25.06 -0.90
C LEU A 90 -41.34 -25.67 0.50
N THR A 91 -40.22 -25.50 1.21
CA THR A 91 -40.17 -25.75 2.65
C THR A 91 -40.49 -24.46 3.39
N GLN A 92 -41.62 -24.50 4.11
CA GLN A 92 -42.08 -23.50 5.06
C GLN A 92 -40.99 -23.18 6.09
N ILE A 93 -40.74 -21.88 6.23
CA ILE A 93 -39.93 -21.29 7.29
C ILE A 93 -40.74 -21.32 8.58
N SER A 94 -40.28 -22.08 9.56
CA SER A 94 -40.78 -22.05 10.93
C SER A 94 -40.18 -20.85 11.70
N PRO A 95 -40.97 -20.16 12.54
CA PRO A 95 -40.47 -19.02 13.31
C PRO A 95 -39.61 -19.49 14.49
N PHE A 96 -38.35 -19.05 14.51
CA PHE A 96 -37.44 -19.25 15.63
C PHE A 96 -37.86 -18.34 16.79
N THR A 97 -38.38 -18.92 17.87
CA THR A 97 -38.57 -18.24 19.14
C THR A 97 -37.22 -17.96 19.78
N THR A 98 -36.83 -16.69 19.81
CA THR A 98 -35.69 -16.17 20.57
C THR A 98 -36.00 -16.26 22.07
N THR A 99 -35.56 -17.35 22.70
CA THR A 99 -35.53 -17.46 24.16
C THR A 99 -34.38 -16.61 24.68
N GLY A 100 -34.73 -15.50 25.35
CA GLY A 100 -33.79 -14.59 25.98
C GLY A 100 -32.93 -15.29 27.03
N SER A 101 -31.65 -15.45 26.72
CA SER A 101 -30.64 -15.77 27.72
C SER A 101 -30.02 -14.46 28.20
N GLN A 102 -30.39 -14.06 29.41
CA GLN A 102 -29.76 -12.96 30.13
C GLN A 102 -28.35 -13.40 30.53
N ILE A 103 -27.35 -12.99 29.75
CA ILE A 103 -25.95 -13.07 30.15
C ILE A 103 -25.68 -11.83 31.00
N SER A 104 -25.55 -12.05 32.31
CA SER A 104 -25.06 -11.09 33.28
C SER A 104 -23.63 -10.68 32.90
N VAL A 105 -23.45 -9.42 32.53
CA VAL A 105 -22.15 -8.78 32.38
C VAL A 105 -21.53 -8.58 33.77
N ALA A 106 -20.66 -9.51 34.16
CA ALA A 106 -19.73 -9.28 35.25
C ALA A 106 -18.60 -8.37 34.74
N GLU A 107 -18.49 -7.20 35.35
CA GLU A 107 -17.36 -6.27 35.22
C GLU A 107 -16.04 -7.01 35.50
N LEU A 108 -15.23 -7.21 34.47
CA LEU A 108 -13.83 -7.53 34.58
C LEU A 108 -13.02 -6.29 34.23
N SER A 109 -12.75 -5.49 35.25
CA SER A 109 -11.73 -4.44 35.23
C SER A 109 -10.35 -5.08 35.13
N VAL A 110 -9.85 -5.29 33.90
CA VAL A 110 -8.47 -5.70 33.65
C VAL A 110 -7.62 -4.47 33.39
N SER A 111 -6.96 -4.03 34.44
CA SER A 111 -5.91 -3.01 34.45
C SER A 111 -4.68 -3.52 33.72
N ASN A 112 -4.55 -3.26 32.43
CA ASN A 112 -3.30 -3.53 31.69
C ASN A 112 -2.35 -2.32 31.77
N SER A 113 -1.66 -2.19 32.90
CA SER A 113 -0.43 -1.41 33.00
C SER A 113 0.77 -2.27 32.58
N VAL A 114 1.09 -2.29 31.29
CA VAL A 114 2.34 -2.89 30.80
C VAL A 114 3.34 -1.78 30.53
N THR A 115 4.10 -1.42 31.56
CA THR A 115 5.35 -0.66 31.44
C THR A 115 6.44 -1.61 30.94
N ARG A 116 6.61 -1.73 29.62
CA ARG A 116 7.81 -2.37 29.05
C ARG A 116 8.99 -1.39 29.12
N SER A 117 9.71 -1.50 30.23
CA SER A 117 11.08 -1.03 30.41
C SER A 117 11.99 -1.70 29.38
N TRP A 118 12.47 -0.94 28.39
CA TRP A 118 13.57 -1.36 27.53
C TRP A 118 14.87 -1.18 28.33
N ARG A 119 15.25 -2.23 29.06
CA ARG A 119 16.53 -2.30 29.74
C ARG A 119 17.61 -2.60 28.70
N SER A 120 18.37 -1.54 28.41
CA SER A 120 19.67 -1.59 27.74
C SER A 120 20.60 -2.58 28.45
N THR A 121 21.07 -3.59 27.73
CA THR A 121 22.26 -4.37 28.10
C THR A 121 23.32 -4.13 27.05
N ASN A 122 24.18 -3.16 27.35
CA ASN A 122 25.58 -3.17 26.97
C ASN A 122 26.20 -4.48 27.45
N GLU A 123 26.73 -5.31 26.55
CA GLU A 123 27.93 -6.09 26.82
C GLU A 123 28.84 -6.10 25.59
N ASN A 124 30.12 -6.05 25.92
CA ASN A 124 31.26 -5.60 25.14
C ASN A 124 32.05 -6.83 24.61
N PRO A 125 33.22 -6.67 23.96
CA PRO A 125 33.61 -7.45 22.79
C PRO A 125 34.58 -8.58 23.10
N SER A 126 34.59 -9.60 22.24
CA SER A 126 35.67 -10.59 22.22
C SER A 126 36.11 -10.96 20.81
N LYS A 127 37.26 -10.37 20.45
CA LYS A 127 38.47 -11.08 20.01
C LYS A 127 38.37 -12.05 18.81
N ARG A 128 39.17 -11.70 17.80
CA ARG A 128 40.21 -12.56 17.19
C ARG A 128 39.74 -13.48 16.05
N SER A 129 39.99 -13.02 14.83
CA SER A 129 40.70 -13.85 13.85
C SER A 129 41.51 -12.96 12.90
N LYS A 130 42.83 -13.10 13.03
CA LYS A 130 43.82 -12.58 12.08
C LYS A 130 44.02 -13.70 11.07
N ASN A 131 43.60 -13.51 9.82
CA ASN A 131 44.20 -14.22 8.69
C ASN A 131 44.51 -13.19 7.60
N ALA A 132 45.80 -12.86 7.55
CA ALA A 132 46.41 -12.06 6.52
C ALA A 132 46.63 -12.97 5.31
N THR A 133 46.05 -12.62 4.17
CA THR A 133 46.54 -13.07 2.88
C THR A 133 46.65 -11.87 1.96
N SER A 134 47.90 -11.44 1.82
CA SER A 134 48.39 -10.48 0.86
C SER A 134 48.03 -10.92 -0.56
N SER A 135 47.19 -10.13 -1.24
CA SER A 135 47.11 -10.13 -2.70
C SER A 135 47.16 -8.68 -3.17
N LYS A 136 48.38 -8.26 -3.52
CA LYS A 136 48.65 -7.01 -4.22
C LYS A 136 48.20 -7.19 -5.67
N ASN A 137 47.06 -6.59 -6.01
CA ASN A 137 46.71 -6.33 -7.41
C ASN A 137 45.95 -5.00 -7.49
N THR A 138 46.68 -3.91 -7.21
CA THR A 138 46.23 -2.54 -7.43
C THR A 138 46.25 -2.25 -8.92
N LYS A 139 45.19 -2.67 -9.63
CA LYS A 139 44.84 -2.05 -10.90
C LYS A 139 44.22 -0.70 -10.59
N ASP A 140 44.76 0.34 -11.20
CA ASP A 140 44.31 1.73 -11.11
C ASP A 140 42.79 1.86 -11.30
N VAL A 141 42.07 1.91 -10.17
CA VAL A 141 40.66 2.30 -10.14
C VAL A 141 40.63 3.80 -10.42
N LYS A 142 40.33 4.16 -11.67
CA LYS A 142 39.95 5.52 -12.06
C LYS A 142 38.96 6.06 -11.03
N LYS A 143 39.38 7.08 -10.28
CA LYS A 143 38.53 7.81 -9.33
C LYS A 143 37.22 8.15 -10.04
N PRO A 144 36.04 7.77 -9.50
CA PRO A 144 34.77 8.12 -10.10
C PRO A 144 34.71 9.64 -10.22
N ASN A 145 34.47 10.07 -11.46
CA ASN A 145 34.39 11.45 -11.88
C ASN A 145 33.46 12.22 -10.93
N GLY A 146 33.92 13.37 -10.44
CA GLY A 146 33.33 14.11 -9.32
C GLY A 146 31.80 14.12 -9.34
N SER A 147 31.20 13.61 -8.26
CA SER A 147 29.78 13.71 -7.99
C SER A 147 29.36 15.17 -8.21
N LYS A 148 28.56 15.41 -9.24
CA LYS A 148 27.93 16.71 -9.48
C LYS A 148 27.07 16.97 -8.25
N ARG A 149 27.60 17.73 -7.29
CA ARG A 149 26.80 18.31 -6.22
C ARG A 149 25.69 19.08 -6.92
N TYR A 150 24.49 18.51 -6.93
CA TYR A 150 23.31 19.23 -7.33
C TYR A 150 23.26 20.45 -6.41
N LYS A 151 23.48 21.64 -6.98
CA LYS A 151 23.24 22.88 -6.27
C LYS A 151 21.74 22.87 -5.99
N ILE A 152 21.37 22.64 -4.74
CA ILE A 152 20.00 22.79 -4.26
C ILE A 152 19.60 24.22 -4.69
N PRO A 153 18.53 24.41 -5.48
CA PRO A 153 18.11 25.73 -5.89
C PRO A 153 17.80 26.56 -4.63
N ASP A 154 18.67 27.53 -4.34
CA ASP A 154 18.74 28.27 -3.07
C ASP A 154 17.57 29.23 -2.78
N LEU A 155 16.44 29.10 -3.48
CA LEU A 155 15.35 30.06 -3.40
C LEU A 155 13.99 29.36 -3.46
N ILE A 156 13.70 28.54 -2.45
CA ILE A 156 12.30 28.39 -2.03
C ILE A 156 11.88 29.79 -1.59
N SER A 157 10.92 30.40 -2.29
CA SER A 157 10.50 31.77 -1.99
C SER A 157 10.07 31.86 -0.52
N SER A 158 10.45 32.94 0.18
CA SER A 158 10.02 33.15 1.58
C SER A 158 8.49 33.13 1.71
N GLU A 159 7.79 33.48 0.63
CA GLU A 159 6.35 33.37 0.49
C GLU A 159 5.85 31.92 0.55
N LEU A 160 6.53 30.98 -0.12
CA LEU A 160 6.20 29.54 -0.03
C LEU A 160 6.42 29.00 1.38
N LEU A 161 7.51 29.39 2.05
CA LEU A 161 7.77 28.99 3.43
C LEU A 161 6.69 29.54 4.38
N LYS A 162 6.24 30.77 4.19
CA LYS A 162 5.17 31.38 5.00
C LYS A 162 3.80 30.76 4.72
N ALA A 163 3.54 30.35 3.49
CA ALA A 163 2.34 29.60 3.12
C ALA A 163 2.36 28.15 3.67
N ALA A 164 3.54 27.58 3.87
CA ALA A 164 3.75 26.27 4.48
C ALA A 164 3.69 26.30 6.03
N GLU A 165 3.99 27.44 6.65
CA GLU A 165 3.99 27.63 8.11
C GLU A 165 2.75 27.08 8.87
N PRO A 166 1.49 27.24 8.40
CA PRO A 166 0.35 26.65 9.11
C PRO A 166 0.38 25.12 9.14
N TYR A 167 1.01 24.47 8.15
CA TYR A 167 1.12 23.01 8.06
C TYR A 167 2.27 22.45 8.90
N VAL A 168 3.26 23.28 9.25
CA VAL A 168 4.41 22.88 10.08
C VAL A 168 4.03 22.74 11.55
N LYS A 169 2.98 23.43 12.02
CA LYS A 169 2.58 23.36 13.42
C LYS A 169 1.91 22.00 13.72
N PRO A 170 2.46 21.20 14.64
CA PRO A 170 1.85 19.92 15.01
C PRO A 170 0.43 20.16 15.52
N GLY A 171 -0.55 19.51 14.90
CA GLY A 171 -1.97 19.64 15.21
C GLY A 171 -2.81 20.50 14.27
N ASN A 172 -2.19 21.29 13.37
CA ASN A 172 -2.93 22.05 12.33
C ASN A 172 -2.99 21.35 10.97
N ARG A 173 -2.47 20.13 10.89
CA ARG A 173 -2.51 19.33 9.67
C ARG A 173 -3.96 18.94 9.37
N PRO A 174 -4.45 19.12 8.12
CA PRO A 174 -5.77 18.65 7.75
C PRO A 174 -5.86 17.14 7.98
N SER A 175 -6.88 16.72 8.74
CA SER A 175 -7.21 15.30 8.84
C SER A 175 -7.55 14.79 7.44
N PRO A 176 -7.13 13.57 7.07
CA PRO A 176 -7.43 13.07 5.74
C PRO A 176 -8.95 12.93 5.60
N ASP A 177 -9.48 13.42 4.47
CA ASP A 177 -10.88 13.21 4.13
C ASP A 177 -11.14 11.71 3.93
N TYR A 178 -12.34 11.25 4.30
CA TYR A 178 -12.71 9.87 4.08
C TYR A 178 -12.86 9.60 2.58
N LEU A 179 -11.99 8.76 2.04
CA LEU A 179 -12.09 8.29 0.67
C LEU A 179 -12.69 6.89 0.69
N LYS A 180 -13.81 6.70 -0.03
CA LYS A 180 -14.51 5.43 -0.05
C LYS A 180 -13.57 4.32 -0.57
N PRO A 181 -13.32 3.27 0.22
CA PRO A 181 -12.44 2.18 -0.19
C PRO A 181 -12.99 1.43 -1.42
N PRO A 182 -12.11 0.92 -2.30
CA PRO A 182 -12.51 -0.04 -3.33
C PRO A 182 -13.01 -1.33 -2.68
N ILE A 183 -14.04 -1.94 -3.26
CA ILE A 183 -14.59 -3.21 -2.78
C ILE A 183 -13.68 -4.32 -3.29
N LEU A 184 -13.12 -5.11 -2.38
CA LEU A 184 -12.30 -6.26 -2.72
C LEU A 184 -13.08 -7.55 -2.56
N GLU A 185 -12.80 -8.51 -3.43
CA GLU A 185 -13.31 -9.87 -3.30
C GLU A 185 -12.81 -10.51 -2.00
N LYS A 186 -13.71 -11.21 -1.30
CA LYS A 186 -13.40 -11.85 -0.02
C LYS A 186 -12.39 -13.00 -0.19
N GLU A 187 -12.44 -13.67 -1.33
CA GLU A 187 -11.65 -14.86 -1.69
C GLU A 187 -10.34 -14.54 -2.39
N ARG A 188 -9.99 -13.25 -2.53
CA ARG A 188 -8.71 -12.87 -3.14
C ARG A 188 -7.53 -13.43 -2.36
N LEU A 189 -6.42 -13.67 -3.07
CA LEU A 189 -5.16 -14.04 -2.45
C LEU A 189 -4.70 -12.94 -1.48
N LYS A 190 -4.42 -13.34 -0.24
CA LYS A 190 -3.90 -12.49 0.84
C LYS A 190 -2.65 -13.13 1.42
N VAL A 191 -1.79 -12.29 2.00
CA VAL A 191 -0.69 -12.80 2.83
C VAL A 191 -1.29 -13.24 4.17
N ASP A 192 -1.37 -14.55 4.33
CA ASP A 192 -1.89 -15.27 5.49
C ASP A 192 -0.77 -16.05 6.20
N GLU A 193 -1.12 -16.76 7.28
CA GLU A 193 -0.15 -17.52 8.09
C GLU A 193 0.56 -18.63 7.30
N LEU A 194 -0.10 -19.17 6.27
CA LEU A 194 0.42 -20.27 5.45
C LEU A 194 1.29 -19.79 4.29
N SER A 195 1.10 -18.56 3.81
CA SER A 195 1.83 -17.97 2.68
C SER A 195 2.85 -16.91 3.08
N VAL A 196 2.86 -16.43 4.32
CA VAL A 196 3.75 -15.34 4.78
C VAL A 196 5.23 -15.61 4.51
N TRP A 197 5.68 -16.86 4.64
CA TRP A 197 7.07 -17.25 4.41
C TRP A 197 7.53 -17.05 2.96
N LEU A 198 6.62 -17.12 1.98
CA LEU A 198 6.92 -16.85 0.57
C LEU A 198 7.30 -15.39 0.30
N TYR A 199 6.90 -14.48 1.20
CA TYR A 199 7.09 -13.04 1.02
C TYR A 199 8.14 -12.47 1.98
N ALA A 200 8.56 -13.24 2.98
CA ALA A 200 9.63 -12.84 3.87
C ALA A 200 11.00 -12.89 3.18
N GLU A 201 11.99 -12.27 3.81
CA GLU A 201 13.40 -12.46 3.49
C GLU A 201 13.90 -13.78 4.09
N ASP A 202 14.77 -14.48 3.36
CA ASP A 202 15.33 -15.76 3.80
C ASP A 202 16.12 -15.58 5.09
N GLY A 203 15.79 -16.39 6.11
CA GLY A 203 16.42 -16.29 7.43
C GLY A 203 15.93 -15.10 8.28
N ALA A 204 14.86 -14.41 7.90
CA ALA A 204 14.29 -13.33 8.71
C ALA A 204 13.85 -13.84 10.10
N SER A 205 14.35 -13.17 11.16
CA SER A 205 13.97 -13.53 12.55
C SER A 205 12.48 -13.30 12.83
N ASN A 206 11.86 -12.34 12.14
CA ASN A 206 10.42 -12.11 12.20
C ASN A 206 9.84 -12.13 10.78
N ILE A 207 9.28 -13.27 10.41
CA ILE A 207 8.74 -13.57 9.08
C ILE A 207 7.66 -12.55 8.70
N TRP A 208 6.76 -12.20 9.62
CA TRP A 208 5.69 -11.23 9.39
C TRP A 208 6.20 -9.81 9.16
N ALA A 209 7.13 -9.33 9.99
CA ALA A 209 7.70 -8.00 9.85
C ALA A 209 8.48 -7.87 8.53
N SER A 210 9.18 -8.93 8.12
CA SER A 210 9.90 -8.97 6.85
C SER A 210 8.94 -9.02 5.64
N ALA A 211 7.94 -9.91 5.67
CA ALA A 211 6.95 -10.05 4.61
C ALA A 211 6.09 -8.79 4.38
N LEU A 212 5.76 -8.08 5.46
CA LEU A 212 5.00 -6.84 5.43
C LEU A 212 5.89 -5.58 5.44
N SER A 213 7.21 -5.73 5.24
CA SER A 213 8.08 -4.56 5.18
C SER A 213 7.78 -3.71 3.95
N SER A 214 7.61 -2.40 4.15
CA SER A 214 7.35 -1.42 3.08
C SER A 214 8.51 -1.29 2.10
N THR A 215 9.71 -1.72 2.49
CA THR A 215 10.93 -1.65 1.67
C THR A 215 11.36 -3.01 1.10
N ARG A 216 10.71 -4.12 1.49
CA ARG A 216 11.07 -5.50 1.09
C ARG A 216 11.26 -5.70 -0.41
N PHE A 217 10.41 -5.04 -1.20
CA PHE A 217 10.38 -5.16 -2.66
C PHE A 217 10.88 -3.89 -3.38
N GLY A 218 11.46 -2.94 -2.63
CA GLY A 218 11.89 -1.65 -3.18
C GLY A 218 10.76 -0.78 -3.72
N GLY A 219 9.53 -0.96 -3.22
CA GLY A 219 8.33 -0.25 -3.67
C GLY A 219 7.09 -1.14 -3.70
N PRO A 220 6.02 -0.72 -4.41
CA PRO A 220 4.82 -1.53 -4.59
C PRO A 220 5.12 -2.79 -5.40
N ARG A 221 4.43 -3.88 -5.07
CA ARG A 221 4.53 -5.14 -5.82
C ARG A 221 3.86 -5.01 -7.19
N LYS A 222 4.50 -5.58 -8.21
CA LYS A 222 3.95 -5.63 -9.59
C LYS A 222 2.98 -6.78 -9.83
N TYR A 223 3.00 -7.79 -8.97
CA TYR A 223 2.25 -9.03 -9.14
C TYR A 223 1.52 -9.42 -7.84
N PRO A 224 0.36 -10.09 -7.94
CA PRO A 224 -0.39 -10.55 -6.78
C PRO A 224 0.42 -11.53 -5.90
N PRO A 225 0.02 -11.71 -4.63
CA PRO A 225 -1.02 -10.98 -3.91
C PRO A 225 -0.59 -9.57 -3.51
N PHE A 226 -1.42 -8.57 -3.81
CA PHE A 226 -1.18 -7.20 -3.38
C PHE A 226 -1.43 -7.08 -1.88
N ARG A 227 -0.44 -6.58 -1.13
CA ARG A 227 -0.54 -6.43 0.33
C ARG A 227 -1.45 -5.26 0.67
N GLU A 228 -2.13 -5.33 1.81
CA GLU A 228 -2.92 -4.20 2.31
C GLU A 228 -2.00 -3.12 2.89
N LEU A 229 -2.13 -1.87 2.42
CA LEU A 229 -1.20 -0.79 2.76
C LEU A 229 -1.19 -0.47 4.26
N HIS A 230 -2.34 -0.57 4.94
CA HIS A 230 -2.44 -0.31 6.38
C HIS A 230 -1.68 -1.34 7.23
N ARG A 231 -1.43 -2.56 6.70
CA ARG A 231 -0.69 -3.64 7.39
C ARG A 231 0.82 -3.53 7.20
N LEU A 232 1.29 -2.76 6.21
CA LEU A 232 2.72 -2.63 5.94
C LEU A 232 3.44 -1.93 7.10
N THR A 233 4.74 -2.19 7.24
CA THR A 233 5.57 -1.43 8.19
C THR A 233 5.60 0.04 7.81
N SER A 234 5.84 0.92 8.80
CA SER A 234 5.97 2.34 8.49
C SER A 234 7.21 2.56 7.61
N PRO A 235 7.10 3.30 6.49
CA PRO A 235 8.26 3.66 5.69
C PRO A 235 9.21 4.58 6.50
N PRO A 236 10.50 4.63 6.16
CA PRO A 236 11.47 5.51 6.82
C PRO A 236 10.99 6.96 6.84
N ASP A 237 11.19 7.69 7.94
CA ASP A 237 10.65 9.06 8.07
C ASP A 237 11.25 10.04 7.04
N THR A 238 12.46 9.79 6.58
CA THR A 238 13.13 10.55 5.51
C THR A 238 12.59 10.25 4.11
N ASP A 239 11.78 9.19 3.94
CA ASP A 239 11.21 8.80 2.65
C ASP A 239 9.94 9.61 2.37
N GLY A 240 10.08 10.64 1.54
CA GLY A 240 8.98 11.47 1.03
C GLY A 240 8.42 11.02 -0.32
N SER A 241 8.71 9.79 -0.77
CA SER A 241 8.20 9.28 -2.05
C SER A 241 6.66 9.11 -2.02
N ASP A 242 6.03 9.16 -3.20
CA ASP A 242 4.59 8.92 -3.33
C ASP A 242 4.16 7.56 -2.76
N TRP A 243 5.04 6.55 -2.84
CA TRP A 243 4.84 5.24 -2.22
C TRP A 243 4.74 5.32 -0.69
N ALA A 244 5.72 5.96 -0.05
CA ALA A 244 5.73 6.12 1.40
C ALA A 244 4.52 6.94 1.89
N GLU A 245 4.17 8.00 1.18
CA GLU A 245 3.01 8.83 1.50
C GLU A 245 1.68 8.07 1.35
N ASN A 246 1.53 7.22 0.32
CA ASN A 246 0.34 6.38 0.17
C ASN A 246 0.17 5.40 1.34
N ILE A 247 1.26 4.81 1.84
CA ILE A 247 1.21 3.94 3.02
C ILE A 247 0.78 4.73 4.26
N ARG A 248 1.40 5.90 4.52
CA ARG A 248 1.06 6.74 5.68
C ARG A 248 -0.41 7.17 5.63
N TRP A 249 -0.89 7.58 4.45
CA TRP A 249 -2.28 7.95 4.24
C TRP A 249 -3.23 6.79 4.50
N ALA A 250 -2.94 5.60 3.97
CA ALA A 250 -3.78 4.42 4.15
C ALA A 250 -3.85 3.99 5.63
N LYS A 251 -2.75 4.13 6.37
CA LYS A 251 -2.73 3.90 7.83
C LYS A 251 -3.61 4.88 8.59
N GLU A 252 -3.59 6.16 8.21
CA GLU A 252 -4.48 7.16 8.83
C GLU A 252 -5.95 6.89 8.50
N GLN A 253 -6.28 6.53 7.26
CA GLN A 253 -7.63 6.14 6.88
C GLN A 253 -8.12 4.92 7.66
N TYR A 254 -7.26 3.91 7.84
CA TYR A 254 -7.59 2.76 8.66
C TYR A 254 -7.81 3.15 10.13
N LYS A 255 -6.94 4.00 10.69
CA LYS A 255 -7.05 4.46 12.08
C LYS A 255 -8.31 5.29 12.35
N LEU A 256 -8.69 6.17 11.42
CA LEU A 256 -9.82 7.10 11.59
C LEU A 256 -11.16 6.52 11.14
N PHE A 257 -11.17 5.72 10.06
CA PHE A 257 -12.38 5.26 9.39
C PHE A 257 -12.49 3.74 9.26
N GLY A 258 -11.47 2.98 9.65
CA GLY A 258 -11.46 1.51 9.51
C GLY A 258 -11.31 1.04 8.07
N SER A 259 -10.81 1.88 7.16
CA SER A 259 -10.63 1.52 5.75
C SER A 259 -9.47 0.53 5.56
N ASP A 260 -9.77 -0.74 5.30
CA ASP A 260 -8.80 -1.84 5.25
C ASP A 260 -8.49 -2.37 3.83
N THR A 261 -9.17 -1.87 2.80
CA THR A 261 -9.08 -2.42 1.43
C THR A 261 -8.10 -1.73 0.51
N TRP A 262 -7.38 -0.70 0.95
CA TRP A 262 -6.33 -0.10 0.13
C TRP A 262 -5.15 -1.07 0.02
N THR A 263 -4.75 -1.43 -1.21
CA THR A 263 -3.67 -2.38 -1.48
C THR A 263 -2.58 -1.79 -2.36
N GLU A 264 -1.49 -2.53 -2.56
CA GLU A 264 -0.39 -2.21 -3.49
C GLU A 264 -0.77 -2.19 -4.97
N TYR A 265 -2.04 -2.43 -5.31
CA TYR A 265 -2.48 -2.42 -6.70
C TYR A 265 -2.32 -1.00 -7.30
N ASP A 266 -1.70 -0.91 -8.49
CA ASP A 266 -1.34 0.37 -9.11
C ASP A 266 -2.52 1.35 -9.20
N TYR A 267 -3.71 0.85 -9.55
CA TYR A 267 -4.93 1.67 -9.62
C TYR A 267 -5.28 2.29 -8.26
N HIS A 268 -5.16 1.53 -7.15
CA HIS A 268 -5.40 2.06 -5.81
C HIS A 268 -4.39 3.14 -5.45
N LEU A 269 -3.12 2.93 -5.77
CA LEU A 269 -2.05 3.89 -5.50
C LEU A 269 -2.25 5.20 -6.27
N GLU A 270 -2.69 5.11 -7.52
CA GLU A 270 -3.03 6.28 -8.34
C GLU A 270 -4.20 7.06 -7.73
N GLN A 271 -5.29 6.38 -7.35
CA GLN A 271 -6.45 7.01 -6.70
C GLN A 271 -6.07 7.74 -5.40
N ILE A 272 -5.26 7.09 -4.55
CA ILE A 272 -4.77 7.72 -3.32
C ILE A 272 -3.92 8.95 -3.66
N THR A 273 -3.02 8.83 -4.64
CA THR A 273 -2.11 9.92 -5.02
C THR A 273 -2.87 11.11 -5.58
N GLU A 274 -3.84 10.88 -6.47
CA GLU A 274 -4.71 11.92 -7.02
C GLU A 274 -5.50 12.61 -5.90
N HIS A 275 -6.12 11.83 -5.01
CA HIS A 275 -6.87 12.37 -3.88
C HIS A 275 -5.98 13.21 -2.94
N ARG A 276 -4.79 12.70 -2.54
CA ARG A 276 -3.83 13.45 -1.70
C ARG A 276 -3.45 14.79 -2.34
N ARG A 277 -3.24 14.83 -3.66
CA ARG A 277 -2.90 16.06 -4.39
C ARG A 277 -4.06 17.03 -4.43
N GLU A 278 -5.29 16.54 -4.64
CA GLU A 278 -6.51 17.35 -4.65
C GLU A 278 -6.75 18.04 -3.30
N VAL A 279 -6.71 17.26 -2.20
CA VAL A 279 -6.94 17.79 -0.84
C VAL A 279 -5.70 18.39 -0.20
N LYS A 280 -4.56 18.38 -0.90
CA LYS A 280 -3.23 18.83 -0.43
C LYS A 280 -2.82 18.16 0.89
N TRP A 281 -3.17 16.89 1.04
CA TRP A 281 -2.74 16.11 2.19
C TRP A 281 -1.27 15.69 2.00
N VAL A 282 -0.48 15.83 3.06
CA VAL A 282 0.93 15.43 3.16
C VAL A 282 1.14 14.89 4.56
N SER A 283 1.99 13.87 4.74
CA SER A 283 2.30 13.31 6.06
C SER A 283 3.12 14.26 6.93
N GLU A 284 3.09 14.03 8.25
CA GLU A 284 3.92 14.80 9.19
C GLU A 284 5.41 14.58 8.92
N GLN A 285 5.81 13.34 8.60
CA GLN A 285 7.18 13.00 8.24
C GLN A 285 7.65 13.78 7.01
N ALA A 286 6.83 13.84 5.96
CA ALA A 286 7.17 14.60 4.77
C ALA A 286 7.32 16.10 5.04
N ILE A 287 6.60 16.67 6.01
CA ILE A 287 6.76 18.08 6.41
C ILE A 287 8.03 18.28 7.25
N GLN A 288 8.35 17.36 8.14
CA GLN A 288 9.53 17.46 9.02
C GLN A 288 10.86 17.28 8.26
N TYR A 289 10.86 16.48 7.18
CA TYR A 289 12.06 16.11 6.42
C TYR A 289 12.15 16.72 5.01
N ALA A 290 11.23 17.63 4.65
CA ALA A 290 11.30 18.43 3.41
C ALA A 290 12.31 19.59 3.52
#